data_AF-A0A3C1Y8K8-F1
#
_entry.id   AF-A0A3C1Y8K8-F1
#
_cell.length_a   1.000
_cell.length_b   1.000
_cell.length_c   1.000
_cell.angle_alpha   90.00
_cell.angle_beta   90.00
_cell.angle_gamma   90.00
#
_symmetry.space_group_name_H-M   'P 1'
#
loop_
_entity.id
_entity.type
_entity.pdbx_description
1 polymer ?
#
loop_
_entity_poly.entity_id
_entity_poly.type
_entity_poly.pdbx_seq_one_letter_code
_entity_poly.pdbx_strand_id
1 'polypeptide(L)'
;VYGDMHRYIPYLAKNAGFNRIGEKVVHHQARKYGTTKFGLDRFVNGYLDLATLWFTNKFGVKPMHFFGLLGSLMFLLGLVAVVIVGALKLKAMYCGEHYTLVTSSPYFYIALTTMILGTQLFLTGFIGELVVRNSPRRNDYEIEEELNLDTAEKPE
;
A
#
# COMPACT_ATOMS: atom_id res chain seq x y z
N VAL A 1 -8.17 18.32 -7.35
CA VAL A 1 -8.30 17.97 -5.91
C VAL A 1 -9.62 17.23 -5.75
N TYR A 2 -9.61 15.93 -5.46
CA TYR A 2 -10.83 15.13 -5.23
C TYR A 2 -11.14 15.08 -3.72
N GLY A 3 -12.40 15.24 -3.33
CA GLY A 3 -12.88 15.02 -1.94
C GLY A 3 -12.26 15.90 -0.84
N ASP A 4 -12.06 15.28 0.33
CA ASP A 4 -11.51 15.90 1.56
C ASP A 4 -9.97 16.08 1.52
N MET A 5 -9.35 15.85 0.36
CA MET A 5 -7.90 15.87 0.13
C MET A 5 -7.31 17.29 0.09
N HIS A 6 -8.14 18.34 0.06
CA HIS A 6 -7.70 19.73 0.19
C HIS A 6 -6.93 19.98 1.50
N ARG A 7 -7.15 19.14 2.52
CA ARG A 7 -6.40 19.16 3.79
C ARG A 7 -4.93 18.79 3.63
N TYR A 8 -4.58 18.06 2.57
CA TYR A 8 -3.24 17.53 2.33
C TYR A 8 -2.49 18.29 1.23
N ILE A 9 -2.90 19.51 0.90
CA ILE A 9 -2.20 20.38 -0.06
C ILE A 9 -0.70 20.51 0.27
N PRO A 10 -0.27 20.76 1.52
CA PRO A 10 1.16 20.82 1.83
C PRO A 10 1.91 19.52 1.53
N TYR A 11 1.29 18.37 1.83
CA TYR A 11 1.87 17.05 1.56
C TYR A 11 1.96 16.76 0.05
N LEU A 12 0.90 17.08 -0.70
CA LEU A 12 0.88 16.93 -2.15
C LEU A 12 1.89 17.86 -2.83
N ALA A 13 1.99 19.11 -2.38
CA ALA A 13 2.98 20.07 -2.88
C ALA A 13 4.40 19.56 -2.64
N LYS A 14 4.70 19.04 -1.45
CA LYS A 14 6.01 18.44 -1.17
C LYS A 14 6.32 17.26 -2.09
N ASN A 15 5.35 16.39 -2.36
CA ASN A 15 5.53 15.25 -3.26
C ASN A 15 5.69 15.67 -4.73
N ALA A 16 5.14 16.82 -5.13
CA ALA A 16 5.32 17.42 -6.45
C ALA A 16 6.66 18.19 -6.59
N GLY A 17 7.54 18.14 -5.58
CA GLY A 17 8.86 18.79 -5.64
C GLY A 17 8.92 20.22 -5.09
N PHE A 18 7.81 20.76 -4.58
CA PHE A 18 7.83 22.08 -3.91
C PHE A 18 8.52 21.98 -2.55
N ASN A 19 9.80 22.34 -2.52
CA ASN A 19 10.65 22.25 -1.32
C ASN A 19 10.49 23.44 -0.35
N ARG A 20 9.97 24.57 -0.84
CA ARG A 20 9.84 25.82 -0.06
C ARG A 20 8.42 26.02 0.46
N ILE A 21 8.02 25.22 1.45
CA ILE A 21 6.71 25.33 2.10
C ILE A 21 6.89 26.07 3.43
N GLY A 22 6.35 27.30 3.50
CA GLY A 22 6.38 28.12 4.72
C GLY A 22 5.04 28.10 5.44
N GLU A 23 5.08 28.25 6.77
CA GLU A 23 3.89 28.43 7.60
C GLU A 23 3.75 29.91 7.99
N LYS A 24 2.54 30.45 7.87
CA LYS A 24 2.23 31.80 8.34
C LYS A 24 1.52 31.72 9.68
N VAL A 25 2.16 32.23 10.73
CA VAL A 25 1.52 32.33 12.05
C VAL A 25 0.32 33.27 11.95
N VAL A 26 -0.84 32.78 12.36
CA VAL A 26 -2.10 33.52 12.41
C VAL A 26 -2.62 33.54 13.84
N HIS A 27 -3.01 34.72 14.31
CA HIS A 27 -3.61 34.89 15.63
C HIS A 27 -5.04 34.34 15.62
N HIS A 28 -5.23 33.19 16.30
CA HIS A 28 -6.54 32.60 16.48
C HIS A 28 -7.16 33.13 17.78
N GLN A 29 -8.41 33.61 17.68
CA GLN A 29 -9.19 34.03 18.84
C GLN A 29 -9.96 32.84 19.42
N ALA A 30 -10.07 32.79 20.74
CA ALA A 30 -10.86 31.76 21.41
C ALA A 30 -12.33 31.83 20.96
N ARG A 31 -12.92 30.67 20.69
CA ARG A 31 -14.32 30.58 20.26
C ARG A 31 -15.23 31.01 21.41
N LYS A 32 -16.09 32.02 21.18
CA LYS A 32 -17.02 32.54 22.18
C LYS A 32 -18.34 31.76 22.29
N TYR A 33 -18.80 31.13 21.21
CA TYR A 33 -20.09 30.43 21.16
C TYR A 33 -20.04 29.18 20.26
N GLY A 34 -20.89 28.18 20.56
CA GLY A 34 -21.08 26.95 19.78
C GLY A 34 -20.07 25.82 20.05
N THR A 35 -20.41 24.60 19.61
CA THR A 35 -19.59 23.40 19.80
C THR A 35 -18.66 23.14 18.62
N THR A 36 -17.51 22.52 18.89
CA THR A 36 -16.55 22.16 17.83
C THR A 36 -17.18 21.21 16.81
N LYS A 37 -17.04 21.53 15.52
CA LYS A 37 -17.39 20.62 14.42
C LYS A 37 -16.27 19.59 14.15
N PHE A 38 -15.17 19.66 14.91
CA PHE A 38 -14.08 18.70 14.88
C PHE A 38 -14.35 17.62 15.92
N GLY A 39 -15.03 16.55 15.50
CA GLY A 39 -15.21 15.34 16.30
C GLY A 39 -14.04 14.36 16.17
N LEU A 40 -14.00 13.35 17.04
CA LEU A 40 -12.99 12.27 17.01
C LEU A 40 -12.96 11.52 15.66
N ASP A 41 -14.11 11.38 15.02
CA ASP A 41 -14.26 10.80 13.69
C ASP A 41 -13.35 11.47 12.65
N ARG A 42 -13.14 12.79 12.76
CA ARG A 42 -12.28 13.54 11.84
C ARG A 42 -10.79 13.23 12.01
N PHE A 43 -10.36 12.85 13.21
CA PHE A 43 -8.99 12.42 13.46
C PHE A 43 -8.71 11.04 12.88
N VAL A 44 -9.66 10.10 13.04
CA VAL A 44 -9.55 8.75 12.48
C VAL A 44 -9.58 8.79 10.96
N ASN A 45 -10.56 9.47 10.36
CA ASN A 45 -10.67 9.61 8.91
C ASN A 45 -9.49 10.39 8.32
N GLY A 46 -9.00 11.42 9.02
CA GLY A 46 -7.80 12.16 8.60
C GLY A 46 -6.55 11.26 8.56
N TYR A 47 -6.35 10.42 9.57
CA TYR A 47 -5.25 9.47 9.58
C TYR A 47 -5.35 8.44 8.44
N LEU A 48 -6.54 7.86 8.23
CA LEU A 48 -6.78 6.88 7.16
C LEU A 48 -6.61 7.50 5.76
N ASP A 49 -7.03 8.74 5.56
CA ASP A 49 -6.82 9.51 4.33
C ASP A 49 -5.32 9.68 4.05
N LEU A 50 -4.53 10.07 5.07
CA LEU A 50 -3.09 10.26 4.92
C LEU A 50 -2.37 8.94 4.63
N ALA A 51 -2.77 7.85 5.29
CA ALA A 51 -2.26 6.52 5.02
C ALA A 51 -2.56 6.09 3.58
N THR A 52 -3.78 6.38 3.08
CA THR A 52 -4.19 6.11 1.71
C THR A 52 -3.38 6.92 0.70
N LEU A 53 -3.17 8.21 0.97
CA LEU A 53 -2.36 9.10 0.16
C LEU A 53 -0.90 8.66 0.09
N TRP A 54 -0.31 8.33 1.23
CA TRP A 54 1.04 7.81 1.32
C TRP A 54 1.18 6.49 0.56
N PHE A 55 0.25 5.57 0.79
CA PHE A 55 0.21 4.28 0.13
C PHE A 55 0.12 4.42 -1.40
N THR A 56 -0.83 5.24 -1.87
CA THR A 56 -1.05 5.47 -3.30
C THR A 56 0.16 6.15 -3.95
N ASN A 57 0.77 7.13 -3.27
CA ASN A 57 1.95 7.81 -3.81
C ASN A 57 3.19 6.88 -3.86
N LYS A 58 3.38 6.05 -2.83
CA LYS A 58 4.55 5.15 -2.75
C LYS A 58 4.43 3.93 -3.66
N PHE A 59 3.25 3.32 -3.72
CA PHE A 59 3.02 2.03 -4.38
C PHE A 59 2.16 2.10 -5.64
N GLY A 60 1.55 3.25 -5.94
CA GLY A 60 0.71 3.42 -7.13
C GLY A 60 1.45 3.30 -8.47
N VAL A 61 2.78 3.44 -8.48
CA VAL A 61 3.59 3.29 -9.71
C VAL A 61 3.96 1.83 -10.00
N LYS A 62 4.17 1.01 -8.95
CA LYS A 62 4.60 -0.40 -9.06
C LYS A 62 3.91 -1.26 -7.98
N PRO A 63 2.58 -1.44 -8.04
CA PRO A 63 1.83 -2.15 -7.01
C PRO A 63 2.26 -3.62 -6.85
N MET A 64 2.81 -4.25 -7.91
CA MET A 64 3.30 -5.63 -7.85
C MET A 64 4.42 -5.83 -6.83
N HIS A 65 5.30 -4.84 -6.64
CA HIS A 65 6.42 -4.98 -5.72
C HIS A 65 5.99 -5.12 -4.26
N PHE A 66 4.88 -4.47 -3.89
CA PHE A 66 4.38 -4.53 -2.52
C PHE A 66 3.50 -5.75 -2.30
N PHE A 67 2.41 -5.83 -3.05
CA PHE A 67 1.40 -6.88 -2.89
C PHE A 67 1.89 -8.24 -3.39
N GLY A 68 2.67 -8.26 -4.47
CA GLY A 68 3.24 -9.49 -5.01
C GLY A 68 4.27 -10.10 -4.05
N LEU A 69 5.20 -9.31 -3.51
CA LEU A 69 6.20 -9.81 -2.57
C LEU A 69 5.56 -10.30 -1.26
N LEU A 70 4.65 -9.50 -0.69
CA LEU A 70 3.94 -9.88 0.53
C LEU A 70 3.05 -11.11 0.31
N GLY A 71 2.31 -11.14 -0.80
CA GLY A 71 1.43 -12.25 -1.16
C GLY A 71 2.20 -13.55 -1.40
N SER A 72 3.30 -13.50 -2.15
CA SER A 72 4.19 -14.65 -2.37
C SER A 72 4.82 -15.16 -1.07
N LEU A 73 5.27 -14.26 -0.19
CA LEU A 73 5.82 -14.63 1.11
C LEU A 73 4.75 -15.33 1.97
N MET A 74 3.55 -14.76 2.08
CA MET A 74 2.45 -15.37 2.84
C MET A 74 2.06 -16.74 2.27
N PHE A 75 1.98 -16.85 0.94
CA PHE A 75 1.69 -18.12 0.28
C PHE A 75 2.76 -19.17 0.60
N LEU A 76 4.05 -18.82 0.51
CA LEU A 76 5.14 -19.73 0.83
C LEU A 76 5.12 -20.17 2.30
N LEU A 77 4.86 -19.25 3.23
CA LEU A 77 4.73 -19.58 4.66
C LEU A 77 3.56 -20.52 4.92
N GLY A 78 2.41 -20.26 4.28
CA GLY A 78 1.25 -21.15 4.35
C GLY A 78 1.53 -22.54 3.76
N LEU A 79 2.23 -22.59 2.63
CA LEU A 79 2.63 -23.84 1.97
C LEU A 79 3.54 -24.67 2.89
N VAL A 80 4.58 -24.05 3.46
CA VAL A 80 5.49 -24.70 4.41
C VAL A 80 4.71 -25.21 5.64
N ALA A 81 3.79 -24.42 6.18
CA ALA A 81 2.97 -24.82 7.32
C ALA A 81 2.07 -26.03 6.99
N VAL A 82 1.41 -26.05 5.82
CA VAL A 82 0.61 -27.22 5.40
C VAL A 82 1.50 -28.47 5.22
N VAL A 83 2.69 -28.31 4.62
CA VAL A 83 3.64 -29.42 4.45
C VAL A 83 4.08 -29.98 5.80
N ILE A 84 4.36 -29.11 6.79
CA ILE A 84 4.74 -29.55 8.15
C ILE A 84 3.58 -30.33 8.80
N VAL A 85 2.36 -29.80 8.77
CA VAL A 85 1.19 -30.49 9.33
C VAL A 85 0.95 -31.84 8.65
N GLY A 86 1.10 -31.89 7.32
CA GLY A 86 1.01 -33.12 6.55
C GLY A 86 2.12 -34.13 6.90
N ALA A 87 3.37 -33.68 7.02
CA ALA A 87 4.52 -34.51 7.35
C ALA A 87 4.42 -35.09 8.77
N LEU A 88 3.99 -34.30 9.75
CA LEU A 88 3.73 -34.77 11.11
C LEU A 88 2.68 -35.89 11.13
N LYS A 89 1.61 -35.74 10.35
CA LYS A 89 0.57 -36.78 10.20
C LYS A 89 1.14 -38.06 9.57
N LEU A 90 1.91 -37.93 8.49
CA LEU A 90 2.52 -39.08 7.81
C LEU A 90 3.50 -39.83 8.72
N LYS A 91 4.31 -39.09 9.50
CA LYS A 91 5.20 -39.67 10.50
C LYS A 91 4.42 -40.44 11.56
N ALA A 92 3.35 -39.87 12.10
CA ALA A 92 2.51 -40.53 13.11
C ALA A 92 1.88 -41.83 12.55
N MET A 93 1.39 -41.80 11.31
CA MET A 93 0.88 -43.00 10.62
C MET A 93 1.95 -44.08 10.44
N TYR A 94 3.16 -43.68 10.05
CA TYR A 94 4.26 -44.63 9.83
C TYR A 94 4.76 -45.27 11.14
N CYS A 95 4.83 -44.50 12.22
CA CYS A 95 5.24 -44.98 13.54
C CYS A 95 4.13 -45.74 14.30
N GLY A 96 2.91 -45.83 13.74
CA GLY A 96 1.77 -46.47 14.40
C GLY A 96 1.24 -45.68 15.61
N GLU A 97 1.55 -44.38 15.70
CA GLU A 97 1.06 -43.52 16.77
C GLU A 97 -0.36 -43.01 16.50
N HIS A 98 -1.03 -42.56 17.56
CA HIS A 98 -2.37 -42.00 17.47
C HIS A 98 -2.35 -40.74 16.61
N TYR A 99 -3.02 -40.78 15.45
CA TYR A 99 -3.13 -39.62 14.56
C TYR A 99 -4.56 -39.07 14.56
N THR A 100 -4.69 -37.76 14.46
CA THR A 100 -5.97 -37.07 14.26
C THR A 100 -6.15 -36.70 12.79
N LEU A 101 -7.39 -36.39 12.39
CA LEU A 101 -7.63 -35.89 11.05
C LEU A 101 -6.95 -34.52 10.91
N VAL A 102 -6.35 -34.26 9.74
CA VAL A 102 -5.74 -32.95 9.47
C VAL A 102 -6.80 -31.84 9.56
N THR A 103 -8.03 -32.15 9.16
CA THR A 103 -9.19 -31.26 9.25
C THR A 103 -9.69 -31.02 10.67
N SER A 104 -9.27 -31.79 11.67
CA SER A 104 -9.58 -31.48 13.08
C SER A 104 -8.52 -30.58 13.73
N SER A 105 -7.43 -30.28 13.01
CA SER A 105 -6.35 -29.43 13.50
C SER A 105 -6.58 -27.96 13.10
N PRO A 106 -6.63 -27.01 14.06
CA PRO A 106 -6.73 -25.59 13.76
C PRO A 106 -5.59 -25.07 12.87
N TYR A 107 -4.39 -25.67 12.99
CA TYR A 107 -3.21 -25.28 12.24
C TYR A 107 -3.38 -25.48 10.73
N PHE A 108 -4.15 -26.50 10.31
CA PHE A 108 -4.45 -26.72 8.90
C PHE A 108 -5.26 -25.57 8.31
N TYR A 109 -6.30 -25.10 9.01
CA TYR A 109 -7.12 -24.00 8.55
C TYR A 109 -6.36 -22.68 8.54
N ILE A 110 -5.53 -22.41 9.55
CA ILE A 110 -4.67 -21.22 9.55
C ILE A 110 -3.76 -21.24 8.33
N ALA A 111 -3.07 -22.35 8.07
CA ALA A 111 -2.16 -22.47 6.92
C ALA A 111 -2.91 -22.33 5.58
N LEU A 112 -4.10 -22.95 5.46
CA LEU A 112 -4.98 -22.81 4.29
C LEU A 112 -5.43 -21.37 4.07
N THR A 113 -5.92 -20.70 5.11
CA THR A 113 -6.36 -19.29 5.03
C THR A 113 -5.18 -18.38 4.69
N THR A 114 -3.99 -18.61 5.25
CA THR A 114 -2.78 -17.85 4.89
C THR A 114 -2.42 -18.01 3.40
N MET A 115 -2.53 -19.21 2.84
CA MET A 115 -2.31 -19.42 1.40
C MET A 115 -3.35 -18.72 0.53
N ILE A 116 -4.62 -18.75 0.93
CA ILE A 116 -5.71 -18.09 0.21
C ILE A 116 -5.48 -16.56 0.22
N LEU A 117 -5.20 -15.98 1.39
CA LEU A 117 -4.90 -14.55 1.52
C LEU A 117 -3.64 -14.16 0.74
N GLY A 118 -2.58 -14.99 0.78
CA GLY A 118 -1.36 -14.77 0.00
C GLY A 118 -1.63 -14.72 -1.51
N THR A 119 -2.43 -15.66 -2.02
CA THR A 119 -2.85 -15.69 -3.43
C THR A 119 -3.70 -14.47 -3.78
N GLN A 120 -4.65 -14.08 -2.93
CA GLN A 120 -5.48 -12.90 -3.16
C GLN A 120 -4.64 -11.62 -3.23
N LEU A 121 -3.70 -11.42 -2.30
CA LEU A 121 -2.78 -10.28 -2.32
C LEU A 121 -1.93 -10.27 -3.59
N PHE A 122 -1.37 -11.42 -3.99
CA PHE A 122 -0.59 -11.53 -5.22
C PHE A 122 -1.41 -11.13 -6.46
N LEU A 123 -2.65 -11.65 -6.57
CA LEU A 123 -3.56 -11.31 -7.66
C LEU A 123 -3.93 -9.82 -7.65
N THR A 124 -4.20 -9.22 -6.49
CA THR A 124 -4.46 -7.78 -6.37
C THR A 124 -3.26 -6.95 -6.84
N GLY A 125 -2.04 -7.35 -6.47
CA GLY A 125 -0.82 -6.71 -6.97
C GLY A 125 -0.66 -6.80 -8.47
N PHE A 126 -0.92 -7.98 -9.03
CA PHE A 126 -0.84 -8.24 -10.46
C PHE A 126 -1.88 -7.42 -11.25
N ILE A 127 -3.13 -7.41 -10.81
CA ILE A 127 -4.18 -6.59 -11.41
C ILE A 127 -3.82 -5.11 -11.31
N GLY A 128 -3.35 -4.65 -10.15
CA GLY A 128 -2.90 -3.28 -9.97
C GLY A 128 -1.82 -2.89 -10.98
N GLU A 129 -0.86 -3.77 -11.22
CA GLU A 129 0.24 -3.53 -12.16
C GLU A 129 -0.28 -3.44 -13.60
N LEU A 130 -1.23 -4.28 -13.99
CA LEU A 130 -1.89 -4.21 -15.30
C LEU A 130 -2.66 -2.90 -15.49
N VAL A 131 -3.40 -2.47 -14.46
CA VAL A 131 -4.16 -1.20 -14.49
C VAL A 131 -3.22 0.00 -14.65
N VAL A 132 -2.13 0.03 -13.89
CA VAL A 132 -1.14 1.11 -13.95
C VAL A 132 -0.41 1.13 -15.30
N ARG A 133 -0.06 -0.06 -15.83
CA ARG A 133 0.58 -0.18 -17.14
C ARG A 133 -0.31 0.27 -18.29
N ASN A 134 -1.62 0.10 -18.16
CA ASN A 134 -2.59 0.52 -19.17
C ASN A 134 -3.01 2.01 -19.04
N SER A 135 -2.49 2.74 -18.04
CA SER A 135 -2.84 4.14 -17.85
C SER A 135 -2.16 5.05 -18.88
N PRO A 136 -2.92 5.89 -19.63
CA PRO A 136 -2.35 6.82 -20.60
C PRO A 136 -1.41 7.84 -19.96
N ARG A 137 -1.62 8.14 -18.67
CA ARG A 137 -0.90 9.16 -17.89
C ARG A 137 0.39 8.65 -17.26
N ARG A 138 0.81 7.42 -17.58
CA ARG A 138 2.01 6.80 -16.99
C ARG A 138 3.29 7.59 -17.28
N ASN A 139 3.34 8.27 -18.42
CA ASN A 139 4.50 9.05 -18.85
C ASN A 139 4.30 10.57 -18.62
N ASP A 140 3.33 10.98 -17.82
CA ASP A 140 3.24 12.38 -17.38
C ASP A 140 4.40 12.65 -16.40
N TYR A 141 5.30 13.56 -16.76
CA TYR A 141 6.37 14.04 -15.88
C TYR A 141 6.34 15.56 -15.81
N GLU A 142 6.77 16.12 -14.68
CA GLU A 142 7.00 17.55 -14.54
C GLU A 142 8.48 17.84 -14.82
N ILE A 143 8.75 18.91 -15.58
CA ILE A 143 10.10 19.34 -15.93
C ILE A 143 10.55 20.31 -14.83
N GLU A 144 11.61 19.95 -14.11
CA GLU A 144 12.18 20.79 -13.04
C GLU A 144 13.04 21.93 -13.60
N GLU A 145 13.84 21.64 -14.62
CA GLU A 145 14.77 22.59 -15.24
C GLU A 145 14.98 22.23 -16.72
N GLU A 146 14.92 23.23 -17.59
CA GLU A 146 15.34 23.10 -18.98
C GLU A 146 16.75 23.69 -19.13
N LEU A 147 17.73 22.84 -19.43
CA LEU A 147 19.05 23.29 -19.86
C LEU A 147 18.93 23.78 -21.30
N ASN A 148 19.05 25.10 -21.52
CA ASN A 148 19.06 25.72 -22.85
C ASN A 148 20.25 25.21 -23.69
N LEU A 149 20.09 24.06 -24.34
CA LEU A 149 21.09 23.46 -25.23
C LEU A 149 21.06 24.06 -26.65
N ASP A 150 20.12 24.96 -26.95
CA ASP A 150 19.89 25.52 -28.29
C ASP A 150 20.82 26.69 -28.69
N THR A 151 21.89 26.98 -27.95
CA THR A 151 22.82 28.08 -28.28
C THR A 151 24.10 27.65 -28.99
N ALA A 152 24.26 26.36 -29.34
CA ALA A 152 25.40 25.88 -30.13
C ALA A 152 24.95 25.42 -31.52
N GLU A 153 25.35 26.20 -32.54
CA GLU A 153 25.34 25.92 -33.99
C GLU A 153 24.03 26.14 -34.78
N LYS A 154 23.94 27.35 -35.33
CA LYS A 154 23.94 27.51 -36.80
C LYS A 154 24.68 28.79 -37.20
N PRO A 155 25.96 28.74 -37.61
CA PRO A 155 26.53 29.79 -38.43
C PRO A 155 25.95 29.70 -39.86
N GLU A 156 25.81 30.87 -40.49
CA GLU A 156 25.23 31.12 -41.82
C GLU A 156 25.78 30.22 -42.94
#